data_AF-A0A7Y4ZAW5-F1
#
_entry.id   AF-A0A7Y4ZAW5-F1
#
_cell.length_a   1.000
_cell.length_b   1.000
_cell.length_c   1.000
_cell.angle_alpha   90.00
_cell.angle_beta   90.00
_cell.angle_gamma   90.00
#
_symmetry.space_group_name_H-M   'P 1'
#
loop_
_entity.id
_entity.type
_entity.pdbx_description
1 polymer ?
#
loop_
_entity_poly.entity_id
_entity_poly.type
_entity_poly.pdbx_seq_one_letter_code
_entity_poly.pdbx_strand_id
1 'polypeptide(L)'
;SKNFGNCLTVDDYTVMKAMGLPVNTESDWTQMGDSSQKKEQFFMPLKSIERQLLAVLKTPNKAEMESQIFPLLNTTKNGDGSVLLQNHLGDFGLEKLLQAAPTVAPVPTTPTGQGAPVVTTSTITPVSTLIPGEGLIINAHQLAQVFSGLAINELSCARVIPQQLGKPTDNIGILLFTTHTGSPRAKGGALEFEFSAGKINRIVFQMPTYRDFEQDVLDHPEVGGCRIDPAFLTKLR
;
A
#
# COMPACT_ATOMS: atom_id res chain seq x y z
N SER A 1 49.55 12.67 -2.01
CA SER A 1 48.46 11.70 -2.19
C SER A 1 48.85 10.77 -3.33
N LYS A 2 49.13 9.48 -3.07
CA LYS A 2 49.49 8.51 -4.11
C LYS A 2 48.18 7.83 -4.58
N ASN A 3 47.66 8.25 -5.72
CA ASN A 3 46.52 7.59 -6.35
C ASN A 3 47.02 6.28 -6.99
N PHE A 4 46.55 5.14 -6.49
CA PHE A 4 46.83 3.80 -7.04
C PHE A 4 45.99 3.46 -8.29
N GLY A 5 45.23 4.42 -8.82
CA GLY A 5 44.28 4.21 -9.92
C GLY A 5 44.87 3.91 -11.29
N ASN A 6 46.20 3.93 -11.45
CA ASN A 6 46.88 3.74 -12.74
C ASN A 6 47.75 2.46 -12.83
N CYS A 7 47.66 1.53 -11.88
CA CYS A 7 48.45 0.29 -11.92
C CYS A 7 47.81 -0.83 -12.75
N LEU A 8 46.51 -0.74 -13.06
CA LEU A 8 45.78 -1.76 -13.80
C LEU A 8 45.00 -1.09 -14.93
N THR A 9 45.10 -1.67 -16.12
CA THR A 9 44.32 -1.29 -17.29
C THR A 9 42.97 -2.01 -17.29
N VAL A 10 42.01 -1.53 -18.08
CA VAL A 10 40.68 -2.16 -18.21
C VAL A 10 40.79 -3.64 -18.66
N ASP A 11 41.80 -3.95 -19.47
CA ASP A 11 42.08 -5.31 -19.93
C ASP A 11 42.52 -6.22 -18.78
N ASP A 12 43.30 -5.69 -17.82
CA ASP A 12 43.74 -6.45 -16.64
C ASP A 12 42.55 -6.88 -15.78
N TYR A 13 41.55 -6.01 -15.59
CA TYR A 13 40.31 -6.37 -14.87
C TYR A 13 39.53 -7.48 -15.58
N THR A 14 39.51 -7.47 -16.91
CA THR A 14 38.83 -8.49 -17.72
C THR A 14 39.52 -9.83 -17.61
N VAL A 15 40.86 -9.86 -17.68
CA VAL A 15 41.67 -11.07 -17.53
C VAL A 15 41.57 -11.62 -16.09
N MET A 16 41.65 -10.75 -15.08
CA MET A 16 41.48 -11.15 -13.68
C MET A 16 40.11 -11.77 -13.42
N LYS A 17 39.04 -11.20 -14.00
CA LYS A 17 37.69 -11.77 -13.93
C LYS A 17 37.59 -13.13 -14.64
N ALA A 18 38.24 -13.29 -15.79
CA ALA A 18 38.33 -14.58 -16.50
C ALA A 18 39.12 -15.65 -15.70
N MET A 19 40.07 -15.23 -14.87
CA MET A 19 40.79 -16.09 -13.93
C MET A 19 40.01 -16.40 -12.64
N GLY A 20 38.75 -15.95 -12.54
CA GLY A 20 37.89 -16.21 -11.38
C GLY A 20 38.20 -15.34 -10.15
N LEU A 21 38.97 -14.26 -10.31
CA LEU A 21 39.20 -13.30 -9.23
C LEU A 21 37.94 -12.44 -9.03
N PRO A 22 37.58 -12.11 -7.77
CA PRO A 22 36.43 -11.27 -7.46
C PRO A 22 36.76 -9.79 -7.73
N VAL A 23 36.79 -9.42 -9.01
CA VAL A 23 36.99 -8.04 -9.47
C VAL A 23 35.82 -7.58 -10.31
N ASN A 24 35.43 -6.31 -10.15
CA ASN A 24 34.37 -5.68 -10.93
C ASN A 24 34.99 -4.92 -12.12
N THR A 25 34.51 -5.17 -13.33
CA THR A 25 34.87 -4.40 -14.53
C THR A 25 34.09 -3.08 -14.58
N GLU A 26 34.49 -2.16 -15.45
CA GLU A 26 33.74 -0.91 -15.67
C GLU A 26 32.27 -1.17 -16.03
N SER A 27 32.00 -2.18 -16.86
CA SER A 27 30.64 -2.61 -17.18
C SER A 27 29.86 -3.12 -15.96
N ASP A 28 30.53 -3.79 -15.01
CA ASP A 28 29.88 -4.22 -13.76
C ASP A 28 29.52 -3.02 -12.91
N TRP A 29 30.40 -2.01 -12.82
CA TRP A 29 30.11 -0.77 -12.12
C TRP A 29 28.96 0.00 -12.76
N THR A 30 28.90 0.08 -14.09
CA THR A 30 27.76 0.67 -14.81
C THR A 30 26.49 -0.12 -14.52
N GLN A 31 26.53 -1.45 -14.59
CA GLN A 31 25.37 -2.30 -14.29
C GLN A 31 24.92 -2.18 -12.82
N MET A 32 25.86 -2.08 -11.88
CA MET A 32 25.59 -1.82 -10.47
C MET A 32 25.01 -0.41 -10.26
N GLY A 33 25.51 0.59 -11.00
CA GLY A 33 24.97 1.96 -11.03
C GLY A 33 23.55 2.00 -11.55
N ASP A 34 23.28 1.41 -12.70
CA ASP A 34 21.96 1.34 -13.34
C ASP A 34 20.95 0.59 -12.47
N SER A 35 21.37 -0.52 -11.86
CA SER A 35 20.51 -1.28 -10.94
C SER A 35 20.24 -0.52 -9.64
N SER A 36 21.23 0.23 -9.13
CA SER A 36 21.05 1.09 -7.96
C SER A 36 20.14 2.28 -8.26
N GLN A 37 20.31 2.93 -9.41
CA GLN A 37 19.47 4.04 -9.85
C GLN A 37 18.03 3.59 -10.11
N LYS A 38 17.83 2.42 -10.74
CA LYS A 38 16.50 1.82 -10.88
C LYS A 38 15.88 1.55 -9.50
N LYS A 39 16.62 0.94 -8.57
CA LYS A 39 16.14 0.72 -7.20
C LYS A 39 15.74 2.04 -6.52
N GLU A 40 16.53 3.09 -6.63
CA GLU A 40 16.26 4.38 -6.02
C GLU A 40 15.00 5.05 -6.58
N GLN A 41 14.77 4.95 -7.91
CA GLN A 41 13.55 5.43 -8.56
C GLN A 41 12.27 4.78 -8.00
N PHE A 42 12.35 3.54 -7.50
CA PHE A 42 11.23 2.84 -6.88
C PHE A 42 11.12 3.07 -5.37
N PHE A 43 12.26 3.07 -4.66
CA PHE A 43 12.28 3.21 -3.21
C PHE A 43 11.89 4.61 -2.75
N MET A 44 12.26 5.67 -3.49
CA MET A 44 11.88 7.03 -3.10
C MET A 44 10.37 7.26 -3.05
N PRO A 45 9.59 6.93 -4.11
CA PRO A 45 8.12 6.99 -4.04
C PRO A 45 7.55 6.10 -2.94
N LEU A 46 8.06 4.87 -2.78
CA LEU A 46 7.60 3.97 -1.71
C LEU A 46 7.78 4.58 -0.33
N LYS A 47 8.95 5.13 -0.02
CA LYS A 47 9.24 5.76 1.28
C LYS A 47 8.39 6.99 1.53
N SER A 48 8.09 7.77 0.50
CA SER A 48 7.15 8.89 0.62
C SER A 48 5.75 8.41 0.98
N ILE A 49 5.23 7.42 0.24
CA ILE A 49 3.91 6.83 0.49
C ILE A 49 3.87 6.19 1.88
N GLU A 50 4.89 5.43 2.27
CA GLU A 50 5.03 4.83 3.60
C GLU A 50 4.89 5.89 4.68
N ARG A 51 5.66 6.99 4.61
CA ARG A 51 5.61 8.05 5.62
C ARG A 51 4.22 8.68 5.72
N GLN A 52 3.59 8.95 4.57
CA GLN A 52 2.27 9.58 4.53
C GLN A 52 1.18 8.61 5.03
N LEU A 53 1.24 7.35 4.63
CA LEU A 53 0.31 6.31 5.06
C LEU A 53 0.45 6.00 6.54
N LEU A 54 1.68 5.94 7.07
CA LEU A 54 1.91 5.78 8.51
C LEU A 54 1.37 6.96 9.32
N ALA A 55 1.48 8.19 8.81
CA ALA A 55 0.91 9.37 9.46
C ALA A 55 -0.62 9.32 9.48
N VAL A 56 -1.23 8.96 8.35
CA VAL A 56 -2.67 8.74 8.20
C VAL A 56 -3.17 7.69 9.19
N LEU A 57 -2.55 6.51 9.22
CA LEU A 57 -3.03 5.36 9.99
C LEU A 57 -2.86 5.54 11.51
N LYS A 58 -1.98 6.44 11.94
CA LYS A 58 -1.81 6.82 13.35
C LYS A 58 -2.75 7.93 13.80
N THR A 59 -3.43 8.59 12.86
CA THR A 59 -4.35 9.70 13.17
C THR A 59 -5.67 9.15 13.73
N PRO A 60 -6.11 9.53 14.95
CA PRO A 60 -7.35 9.03 15.53
C PRO A 60 -8.60 9.73 14.95
N ASN A 61 -8.45 10.91 14.36
CA ASN A 61 -9.55 11.70 13.81
C ASN A 61 -9.85 11.32 12.35
N LYS A 62 -11.09 10.87 12.09
CA LYS A 62 -11.55 10.43 10.76
C LYS A 62 -11.50 11.53 9.70
N ALA A 63 -11.88 12.75 10.05
CA ALA A 63 -11.90 13.87 9.10
C ALA A 63 -10.48 14.31 8.70
N GLU A 64 -9.56 14.28 9.67
CA GLU A 64 -8.16 14.55 9.42
C GLU A 64 -7.52 13.44 8.59
N MET A 65 -7.82 12.17 8.92
CA MET A 65 -7.39 11.01 8.15
C MET A 65 -7.84 11.11 6.68
N GLU A 66 -9.10 11.46 6.42
CA GLU A 66 -9.63 11.66 5.06
C GLU A 66 -8.84 12.74 4.31
N SER A 67 -8.59 13.88 4.94
CA SER A 67 -7.85 14.99 4.32
C SER A 67 -6.41 14.63 3.96
N GLN A 68 -5.78 13.77 4.76
CA GLN A 68 -4.41 13.29 4.54
C GLN A 68 -4.35 12.15 3.52
N ILE A 69 -5.40 11.32 3.42
CA ILE A 69 -5.52 10.24 2.44
C ILE A 69 -5.76 10.78 1.04
N PHE A 70 -6.66 11.76 0.90
CA PHE A 70 -7.09 12.29 -0.40
C PHE A 70 -5.94 12.54 -1.40
N PRO A 71 -4.85 13.26 -1.06
CA PRO A 71 -3.76 13.52 -2.00
C PRO A 71 -2.94 12.27 -2.36
N LEU A 72 -3.07 11.17 -1.60
CA LEU A 72 -2.35 9.91 -1.81
C LEU A 72 -3.05 9.00 -2.81
N LEU A 73 -4.32 9.24 -3.13
CA LEU A 73 -5.13 8.33 -3.93
C LEU A 73 -5.21 8.76 -5.39
N ASN A 74 -5.04 7.81 -6.28
CA ASN A 74 -5.36 7.93 -7.69
C ASN A 74 -6.01 6.64 -8.15
N THR A 75 -6.88 6.68 -9.13
CA THR A 75 -7.36 5.46 -9.79
C THR A 75 -7.22 5.63 -11.27
N THR A 76 -6.71 4.59 -11.93
CA THR A 76 -6.55 4.55 -13.38
C THR A 76 -7.85 4.78 -14.14
N LYS A 77 -9.01 4.59 -13.48
CA LYS A 77 -10.34 4.73 -14.09
C LYS A 77 -11.09 6.03 -13.70
N ASN A 78 -10.76 6.72 -12.59
CA ASN A 78 -11.61 7.81 -12.04
C ASN A 78 -10.86 8.85 -11.15
N GLY A 79 -10.04 9.72 -11.74
CA GLY A 79 -9.59 10.98 -11.10
C GLY A 79 -8.80 10.88 -9.78
N ASP A 80 -8.28 12.02 -9.35
CA ASP A 80 -7.58 12.15 -8.06
C ASP A 80 -8.55 12.01 -6.89
N GLY A 81 -8.20 11.20 -5.88
CA GLY A 81 -8.98 11.05 -4.64
C GLY A 81 -9.80 9.77 -4.49
N SER A 82 -9.68 8.80 -5.40
CA SER A 82 -10.25 7.47 -5.23
C SER A 82 -9.24 6.36 -5.54
N VAL A 83 -9.50 5.15 -5.04
CA VAL A 83 -8.60 4.00 -5.12
C VAL A 83 -9.38 2.73 -5.40
N LEU A 84 -8.75 1.80 -6.12
CA LEU A 84 -9.31 0.47 -6.30
C LEU A 84 -9.01 -0.37 -5.06
N LEU A 85 -10.02 -0.62 -4.24
CA LEU A 85 -9.94 -1.59 -3.15
C LEU A 85 -10.26 -2.97 -3.72
N GLN A 86 -9.23 -3.77 -3.97
CA GLN A 86 -9.43 -5.18 -4.30
C GLN A 86 -9.30 -5.99 -3.02
N ASN A 87 -10.39 -6.59 -2.56
CA ASN A 87 -10.34 -7.98 -2.12
C ASN A 87 -11.72 -8.51 -1.81
N HIS A 88 -11.77 -9.81 -1.52
CA HIS A 88 -12.84 -10.55 -0.84
C HIS A 88 -13.38 -9.80 0.39
N LEU A 89 -14.12 -8.70 0.20
CA LEU A 89 -14.67 -7.89 1.29
C LEU A 89 -15.54 -8.77 2.22
N GLY A 90 -16.13 -9.83 1.67
CA GLY A 90 -16.80 -10.91 2.40
C GLY A 90 -15.90 -11.70 3.36
N ASP A 91 -14.65 -12.01 3.00
CA ASP A 91 -13.71 -12.76 3.86
C ASP A 91 -13.15 -11.89 5.00
N PHE A 92 -13.12 -10.56 4.81
CA PHE A 92 -12.62 -9.61 5.80
C PHE A 92 -13.73 -8.88 6.59
N GLY A 93 -15.01 -9.15 6.29
CA GLY A 93 -16.15 -8.47 6.92
C GLY A 93 -16.21 -6.95 6.67
N LEU A 94 -15.40 -6.44 5.73
CA LEU A 94 -15.27 -5.01 5.43
C LEU A 94 -16.50 -4.45 4.70
N GLU A 95 -17.32 -5.32 4.10
CA GLU A 95 -18.60 -4.91 3.51
C GLU A 95 -19.52 -4.24 4.55
N LYS A 96 -19.48 -4.71 5.81
CA LYS A 96 -20.26 -4.11 6.90
C LYS A 96 -19.75 -2.72 7.31
N LEU A 97 -18.48 -2.41 7.05
CA LEU A 97 -17.89 -1.10 7.34
C LEU A 97 -18.21 -0.08 6.25
N LEU A 98 -18.39 -0.54 5.01
CA LEU A 98 -18.70 0.29 3.85
C LEU A 98 -20.22 0.44 3.62
N GLN A 99 -21.02 -0.48 4.16
CA GLN A 99 -22.47 -0.31 4.23
C GLN A 99 -22.79 0.80 5.23
N ALA A 100 -23.15 1.97 4.71
CA ALA A 100 -23.91 2.94 5.48
C ALA A 100 -25.11 2.21 6.10
N ALA A 101 -25.33 2.42 7.40
CA ALA A 101 -26.47 1.87 8.13
C ALA A 101 -27.75 1.96 7.28
N PRO A 102 -28.62 0.92 7.27
CA PRO A 102 -29.85 0.98 6.51
C PRO A 102 -30.60 2.22 6.96
N THR A 103 -30.80 3.15 6.02
CA THR A 103 -31.67 4.30 6.20
C THR A 103 -33.01 3.71 6.60
N VAL A 104 -33.35 3.83 7.89
CA VAL A 104 -34.68 3.47 8.37
C VAL A 104 -35.62 4.31 7.52
N ALA A 105 -36.37 3.65 6.66
CA ALA A 105 -37.31 4.29 5.75
C ALA A 105 -38.22 5.21 6.59
N PRO A 106 -38.36 6.50 6.25
CA PRO A 106 -39.47 7.26 6.78
C PRO A 106 -40.72 6.69 6.12
N VAL A 107 -41.49 5.95 6.90
CA VAL A 107 -42.89 5.62 6.59
C VAL A 107 -43.59 6.94 6.25
N PRO A 108 -44.11 7.16 5.02
CA PRO A 108 -44.87 8.36 4.73
C PRO A 108 -46.30 8.16 5.23
N THR A 109 -46.62 8.74 6.37
CA THR A 109 -48.00 9.10 6.71
C THR A 109 -48.38 10.36 5.92
N THR A 110 -49.27 10.22 4.94
CA THR A 110 -50.05 11.34 4.37
C THR A 110 -51.26 11.57 5.30
N PRO A 111 -51.81 12.81 5.52
CA PRO A 111 -52.13 13.75 4.45
C PRO A 111 -52.00 15.28 4.71
N THR A 112 -51.99 16.00 3.57
CA THR A 112 -52.50 17.36 3.30
C THR A 112 -51.84 18.60 3.94
N GLY A 113 -51.27 19.46 3.10
CA GLY A 113 -51.01 20.88 3.41
C GLY A 113 -49.97 21.54 2.49
N GLN A 114 -50.40 22.50 1.68
CA GLN A 114 -49.64 23.25 0.68
C GLN A 114 -48.53 24.14 1.28
N GLY A 115 -47.39 24.29 0.59
CA GLY A 115 -46.54 25.49 0.72
C GLY A 115 -45.02 25.31 0.47
N ALA A 116 -44.57 25.75 -0.71
CA ALA A 116 -43.20 26.13 -1.13
C ALA A 116 -42.08 25.07 -1.22
N PRO A 117 -41.28 25.04 -2.33
CA PRO A 117 -40.13 24.17 -2.44
C PRO A 117 -38.94 24.78 -1.68
N VAL A 118 -38.59 24.18 -0.54
CA VAL A 118 -37.25 24.31 0.04
C VAL A 118 -36.34 23.43 -0.82
N VAL A 119 -35.40 24.05 -1.54
CA VAL A 119 -34.39 23.33 -2.33
C VAL A 119 -33.47 22.62 -1.34
N THR A 120 -33.71 21.33 -1.17
CA THR A 120 -32.93 20.40 -0.38
C THR A 120 -31.53 20.28 -0.96
N THR A 121 -30.53 20.54 -0.13
CA THR A 121 -29.13 20.15 -0.34
C THR A 121 -29.07 18.68 -0.75
N SER A 122 -28.66 18.44 -1.99
CA SER A 122 -28.36 17.09 -2.47
C SER A 122 -27.04 16.64 -1.85
N THR A 123 -27.12 15.92 -0.73
CA THR A 123 -26.00 15.07 -0.27
C THR A 123 -25.90 13.89 -1.24
N ILE A 124 -25.00 14.05 -2.21
CA ILE A 124 -24.47 12.99 -3.06
C ILE A 124 -23.88 11.91 -2.15
N THR A 125 -24.61 10.81 -1.95
CA THR A 125 -24.06 9.56 -1.44
C THR A 125 -23.11 9.01 -2.51
N PRO A 126 -21.81 8.80 -2.22
CA PRO A 126 -20.92 8.18 -3.18
C PRO A 126 -21.29 6.69 -3.28
N VAL A 127 -21.98 6.34 -4.36
CA VAL A 127 -22.22 4.94 -4.72
C VAL A 127 -20.87 4.35 -5.14
N SER A 128 -20.29 3.51 -4.29
CA SER A 128 -19.08 2.77 -4.62
C SER A 128 -19.36 1.88 -5.82
N THR A 129 -18.63 2.08 -6.92
CA THR A 129 -18.81 1.28 -8.13
C THR A 129 -18.06 -0.04 -7.98
N LEU A 130 -18.81 -1.13 -7.88
CA LEU A 130 -18.26 -2.49 -7.86
C LEU A 130 -17.91 -2.91 -9.30
N ILE A 131 -16.66 -3.28 -9.54
CA ILE A 131 -16.22 -3.89 -10.79
C ILE A 131 -16.23 -5.41 -10.59
N PRO A 132 -17.06 -6.18 -11.32
CA PRO A 132 -17.10 -7.63 -11.21
C PRO A 132 -15.72 -8.26 -11.42
N GLY A 133 -15.26 -9.06 -10.46
CA GLY A 133 -13.95 -9.74 -10.51
C GLY A 133 -12.72 -8.85 -10.21
N GLU A 134 -12.86 -7.52 -10.19
CA GLU A 134 -11.75 -6.59 -9.93
C GLU A 134 -11.81 -5.91 -8.56
N GLY A 135 -12.98 -5.74 -7.92
CA GLY A 135 -13.10 -5.11 -6.59
C GLY A 135 -13.98 -3.85 -6.56
N LEU A 136 -13.81 -2.99 -5.56
CA LEU A 136 -14.65 -1.81 -5.32
C LEU A 136 -13.84 -0.51 -5.45
N ILE A 137 -14.32 0.46 -6.24
CA ILE A 137 -13.74 1.81 -6.22
C ILE A 137 -14.30 2.54 -5.00
N ILE A 138 -13.41 3.00 -4.13
CA ILE A 138 -13.75 3.76 -2.93
C ILE A 138 -13.02 5.10 -2.90
N ASN A 139 -13.66 6.11 -2.35
CA ASN A 139 -13.04 7.43 -2.16
C ASN A 139 -12.25 7.51 -0.84
N ALA A 140 -11.56 8.64 -0.63
CA ALA A 140 -10.80 8.90 0.59
C ALA A 140 -11.62 8.75 1.88
N HIS A 141 -12.88 9.21 1.87
CA HIS A 141 -13.79 9.11 3.01
C HIS A 141 -14.07 7.64 3.38
N GLN A 142 -14.45 6.83 2.39
CA GLN A 142 -14.73 5.42 2.55
C GLN A 142 -13.49 4.62 2.99
N LEU A 143 -12.32 4.98 2.46
CA LEU A 143 -11.06 4.37 2.89
C LEU A 143 -10.72 4.74 4.35
N ALA A 144 -10.95 5.99 4.77
CA ALA A 144 -10.76 6.41 6.16
C ALA A 144 -11.70 5.65 7.12
N GLN A 145 -12.94 5.36 6.68
CA GLN A 145 -13.87 4.51 7.44
C GLN A 145 -13.33 3.09 7.62
N VAL A 146 -12.76 2.50 6.57
CA VAL A 146 -12.14 1.17 6.63
C VAL A 146 -10.97 1.15 7.61
N PHE A 147 -10.03 2.09 7.51
CA PHE A 147 -8.88 2.14 8.41
C PHE A 147 -9.27 2.38 9.87
N SER A 148 -10.24 3.26 10.10
CA SER A 148 -10.77 3.50 11.44
C SER A 148 -11.48 2.27 12.01
N GLY A 149 -12.22 1.54 11.17
CA GLY A 149 -12.95 0.33 11.57
C GLY A 149 -12.04 -0.87 11.85
N LEU A 150 -10.85 -0.93 11.24
CA LEU A 150 -9.85 -1.97 11.51
C LEU A 150 -9.23 -1.87 12.89
N ALA A 151 -9.32 -0.72 13.57
CA ALA A 151 -8.72 -0.49 14.90
C ALA A 151 -7.24 -0.93 14.93
N ILE A 152 -6.44 -0.37 14.03
CA ILE A 152 -5.01 -0.67 13.90
C ILE A 152 -4.29 -0.31 15.20
N ASN A 153 -3.43 -1.21 15.66
CA ASN A 153 -2.63 -1.06 16.89
C ASN A 153 -1.16 -0.74 16.55
N GLU A 154 -0.50 -1.63 15.80
CA GLU A 154 0.90 -1.46 15.39
C GLU A 154 1.05 -1.61 13.88
N LEU A 155 2.04 -0.92 13.31
CA LEU A 155 2.36 -0.90 11.88
C LEU A 155 3.83 -1.28 11.69
N SER A 156 4.14 -2.12 10.71
CA SER A 156 5.50 -2.34 10.25
C SER A 156 5.96 -1.22 9.31
N CYS A 157 7.25 -1.20 8.97
CA CYS A 157 7.72 -0.44 7.81
C CYS A 157 7.24 -1.09 6.51
N ALA A 158 7.18 -0.30 5.43
CA ALA A 158 6.80 -0.78 4.11
C ALA A 158 7.99 -1.38 3.36
N ARG A 159 7.77 -2.50 2.66
CA ARG A 159 8.75 -3.18 1.81
C ARG A 159 8.25 -3.27 0.39
N VAL A 160 9.17 -3.36 -0.56
CA VAL A 160 8.82 -3.83 -1.92
C VAL A 160 8.65 -5.35 -1.88
N ILE A 161 7.70 -5.86 -2.66
CA ILE A 161 7.62 -7.30 -2.91
C ILE A 161 8.65 -7.65 -3.99
N PRO A 162 9.60 -8.57 -3.72
CA PRO A 162 10.58 -8.98 -4.72
C PRO A 162 9.91 -9.49 -5.99
N GLN A 163 10.52 -9.20 -7.12
CA GLN A 163 10.04 -9.55 -8.45
C GLN A 163 9.77 -11.06 -8.54
N GLN A 164 8.52 -11.46 -8.77
CA GLN A 164 8.22 -12.85 -9.13
C GLN A 164 8.74 -13.10 -10.55
N LEU A 165 9.52 -14.16 -10.70
CA LEU A 165 10.16 -14.57 -11.94
C LEU A 165 9.13 -14.55 -13.10
N GLY A 166 9.31 -13.64 -14.06
CA GLY A 166 8.51 -13.58 -15.30
C GLY A 166 7.36 -12.56 -15.37
N LYS A 167 7.14 -11.70 -14.37
CA LYS A 167 6.22 -10.54 -14.49
C LYS A 167 6.95 -9.21 -14.27
N PRO A 168 6.67 -8.16 -15.07
CA PRO A 168 7.18 -6.83 -14.78
C PRO A 168 6.73 -6.42 -13.37
N THR A 169 7.62 -5.76 -12.65
CA THR A 169 7.34 -5.21 -11.31
C THR A 169 6.25 -4.17 -11.45
N ASP A 170 5.03 -4.54 -11.07
CA ASP A 170 4.09 -3.56 -10.58
C ASP A 170 4.74 -2.94 -9.33
N ASN A 171 4.76 -1.62 -9.26
CA ASN A 171 5.23 -0.85 -8.11
C ASN A 171 4.36 -1.16 -6.90
N ILE A 172 4.64 -2.29 -6.22
CA ILE A 172 3.84 -2.80 -5.13
C ILE A 172 4.63 -2.68 -3.84
N GLY A 173 4.05 -1.97 -2.88
CA GLY A 173 4.48 -1.95 -1.50
C GLY A 173 3.63 -2.88 -0.66
N ILE A 174 4.24 -3.49 0.35
CA ILE A 174 3.54 -4.20 1.41
C ILE A 174 3.85 -3.58 2.77
N LEU A 175 2.83 -3.43 3.59
CA LEU A 175 2.91 -2.99 4.97
C LEU A 175 2.10 -3.95 5.85
N LEU A 176 2.70 -4.43 6.93
CA LEU A 176 2.03 -5.30 7.90
C LEU A 176 1.44 -4.45 9.02
N PHE A 177 0.31 -4.88 9.57
CA PHE A 177 -0.38 -4.20 10.66
C PHE A 177 -0.99 -5.19 11.64
N THR A 178 -0.99 -4.85 12.92
CA THR A 178 -1.76 -5.54 13.96
C THR A 178 -2.99 -4.73 14.33
N THR A 179 -3.97 -5.36 14.96
CA THR A 179 -5.23 -4.72 15.36
C THR A 179 -5.50 -4.90 16.85
N HIS A 180 -6.29 -4.00 17.43
CA HIS A 180 -6.79 -4.14 18.79
C HIS A 180 -7.82 -5.28 18.91
N THR A 181 -8.01 -5.76 20.14
CA THR A 181 -9.09 -6.69 20.47
C THR A 181 -10.45 -6.09 20.13
N GLY A 182 -11.32 -6.87 19.49
CA GLY A 182 -12.62 -6.40 19.02
C GLY A 182 -12.64 -5.80 17.61
N SER A 183 -11.47 -5.69 16.95
CA SER A 183 -11.41 -5.41 15.52
C SER A 183 -12.15 -6.50 14.71
N PRO A 184 -12.80 -6.15 13.57
CA PRO A 184 -13.34 -7.12 12.62
C PRO A 184 -12.32 -8.17 12.20
N ARG A 185 -11.03 -7.86 12.33
CA ARG A 185 -9.92 -8.74 12.02
C ARG A 185 -9.09 -8.99 13.28
N ALA A 186 -9.17 -10.21 13.81
CA ALA A 186 -8.32 -10.61 14.91
C ALA A 186 -6.84 -10.58 14.46
N LYS A 187 -5.96 -10.01 15.30
CA LYS A 187 -4.49 -10.00 15.17
C LYS A 187 -3.90 -9.17 14.02
N GLY A 188 -4.66 -8.87 12.96
CA GLY A 188 -4.29 -7.98 11.85
C GLY A 188 -3.86 -8.71 10.57
N GLY A 189 -3.00 -8.10 9.77
CA GLY A 189 -2.37 -8.74 8.60
C GLY A 189 -1.64 -7.80 7.65
N ALA A 190 -1.73 -8.07 6.36
CA ALA A 190 -0.97 -7.34 5.33
C ALA A 190 -1.86 -6.37 4.54
N LEU A 191 -1.30 -5.20 4.26
CA LEU A 191 -1.81 -4.18 3.34
C LEU A 191 -0.83 -4.11 2.17
N GLU A 192 -1.25 -4.62 1.02
CA GLU A 192 -0.53 -4.41 -0.24
C GLU A 192 -1.13 -3.20 -0.95
N PHE A 193 -0.26 -2.37 -1.54
CA PHE A 193 -0.69 -1.23 -2.32
C PHE A 193 0.16 -1.10 -3.57
N GLU A 194 -0.51 -0.93 -4.71
CA GLU A 194 0.11 -0.63 -5.99
C GLU A 194 0.15 0.89 -6.16
N PHE A 195 1.28 1.43 -6.61
CA PHE A 195 1.46 2.86 -6.72
C PHE A 195 2.10 3.30 -8.04
N SER A 196 1.76 4.48 -8.51
CA SER A 196 2.41 5.09 -9.67
C SER A 196 2.51 6.58 -9.46
N ALA A 197 3.61 7.20 -9.90
CA ALA A 197 3.85 8.63 -9.75
C ALA A 197 3.64 9.15 -8.31
N GLY A 198 3.99 8.34 -7.29
CA GLY A 198 3.84 8.68 -5.88
C GLY A 198 2.39 8.62 -5.34
N LYS A 199 1.44 8.10 -6.11
CA LYS A 199 0.03 7.91 -5.69
C LYS A 199 -0.34 6.44 -5.67
N ILE A 200 -1.23 6.05 -4.78
CA ILE A 200 -1.76 4.70 -4.61
C ILE A 200 -2.90 4.49 -5.62
N ASN A 201 -2.72 3.52 -6.51
CA ASN A 201 -3.69 3.10 -7.52
C ASN A 201 -4.68 2.05 -6.99
N ARG A 202 -4.16 1.17 -6.14
CA ARG A 202 -4.85 -0.04 -5.69
C ARG A 202 -4.42 -0.40 -4.28
N ILE A 203 -5.36 -0.90 -3.49
CA ILE A 203 -5.14 -1.40 -2.15
C ILE A 203 -5.72 -2.82 -2.04
N VAL A 204 -5.02 -3.69 -1.32
CA VAL A 204 -5.41 -5.09 -1.08
C VAL A 204 -5.10 -5.47 0.37
N PHE A 205 -6.10 -5.98 1.09
CA PHE A 205 -5.90 -6.50 2.45
C PHE A 205 -5.75 -8.01 2.43
N GLN A 206 -4.62 -8.56 2.84
CA GLN A 206 -4.35 -10.00 2.75
C GLN A 206 -4.12 -10.64 4.11
N MET A 207 -4.34 -11.95 4.18
CA MET A 207 -4.01 -12.79 5.33
C MET A 207 -2.49 -12.82 5.56
N PRO A 208 -2.02 -12.90 6.83
CA PRO A 208 -0.59 -12.99 7.11
C PRO A 208 0.08 -14.24 6.52
N THR A 209 -0.72 -15.28 6.24
CA THR A 209 -0.29 -16.56 5.65
C THR A 209 -0.21 -16.54 4.12
N TYR A 210 -0.58 -15.44 3.48
CA TYR A 210 -0.44 -15.31 2.03
C TYR A 210 1.04 -15.09 1.68
N ARG A 211 1.55 -15.73 0.61
CA ARG A 211 2.90 -15.51 0.06
C ARG A 211 4.11 -15.84 0.93
N ASP A 212 3.99 -16.75 1.91
CA ASP A 212 5.10 -17.12 2.81
C ASP A 212 5.92 -15.89 3.26
N PHE A 213 5.24 -14.79 3.62
CA PHE A 213 5.92 -13.54 4.02
C PHE A 213 6.90 -13.76 5.17
N GLU A 214 6.64 -14.76 6.00
CA GLU A 214 7.59 -15.19 7.02
C GLU A 214 8.90 -15.69 6.40
N GLN A 215 8.83 -16.55 5.38
CA GLN A 215 10.00 -17.02 4.66
C GLN A 215 10.70 -15.86 3.93
N ASP A 216 9.94 -14.95 3.32
CA ASP A 216 10.54 -13.76 2.69
C ASP A 216 11.25 -12.84 3.69
N VAL A 217 10.68 -12.64 4.89
CA VAL A 217 11.35 -11.87 5.95
C VAL A 217 12.58 -12.60 6.48
N LEU A 218 12.59 -13.93 6.51
CA LEU A 218 13.75 -14.73 6.89
C LEU A 218 14.86 -14.68 5.83
N ASP A 219 14.50 -14.84 4.56
CA ASP A 219 15.42 -14.84 3.42
C ASP A 219 15.95 -13.43 3.12
N HIS A 220 15.10 -12.41 3.30
CA HIS A 220 15.38 -10.99 3.07
C HIS A 220 15.02 -10.17 4.33
N PRO A 221 15.87 -10.22 5.38
CA PRO A 221 15.59 -9.53 6.64
C PRO A 221 15.56 -8.01 6.52
N GLU A 222 16.22 -7.45 5.51
CA GLU A 222 16.21 -6.02 5.22
C GLU A 222 16.03 -5.77 3.72
N VAL A 223 14.97 -5.03 3.39
CA VAL A 223 14.65 -4.64 2.01
C VAL A 223 14.36 -3.15 1.99
N GLY A 224 15.08 -2.38 1.17
CA GLY A 224 14.87 -0.93 1.04
C GLY A 224 14.99 -0.16 2.36
N GLY A 225 15.90 -0.60 3.26
CA GLY A 225 16.07 -0.02 4.59
C GLY A 225 14.93 -0.31 5.57
N CYS A 226 14.04 -1.25 5.25
CA CYS A 226 12.98 -1.70 6.15
C CYS A 226 13.33 -3.08 6.74
N ARG A 227 13.53 -3.12 8.06
CA ARG A 227 13.72 -4.34 8.85
C ARG A 227 12.50 -4.59 9.75
N ILE A 228 11.75 -5.65 9.48
CA ILE A 228 10.60 -6.10 10.24
C ILE A 228 11.12 -7.05 11.32
N ASP A 229 10.75 -6.76 12.56
CA ASP A 229 11.14 -7.57 13.71
C ASP A 229 10.41 -8.95 13.67
N PRO A 230 11.11 -10.08 13.80
CA PRO A 230 10.47 -11.39 13.98
C PRO A 230 9.44 -11.43 15.11
N ALA A 231 9.61 -10.64 16.17
CA ALA A 231 8.63 -10.52 17.25
C ALA A 231 7.30 -9.92 16.75
N PHE A 232 7.33 -9.04 15.75
CA PHE A 232 6.12 -8.50 15.12
C PHE A 232 5.35 -9.59 14.36
N LEU A 233 6.05 -10.47 13.63
CA LEU A 233 5.43 -11.59 12.91
C LEU A 233 4.69 -12.54 13.86
N THR A 234 5.25 -12.76 15.05
CA THR A 234 4.60 -13.60 16.07
C THR A 234 3.24 -13.04 16.50
N LYS A 235 3.05 -11.71 16.48
CA LYS A 235 1.76 -11.08 16.81
C LYS A 235 0.68 -11.32 15.75
N LEU A 236 1.08 -11.63 14.52
CA LEU A 236 0.16 -11.87 13.39
C LEU A 236 -0.34 -13.32 13.30
N ARG A 237 0.23 -14.24 14.09
CA ARG A 237 -0.18 -15.65 14.20
C ARG A 237 -1.26 -15.83 15.24
#